data_AF-A0AAE3SHV0-F1
#
_entry.id   AF-A0AAE3SHV0-F1
#
_cell.length_a   1.000
_cell.length_b   1.000
_cell.length_c   1.000
_cell.angle_alpha   90.00
_cell.angle_beta   90.00
_cell.angle_gamma   90.00
#
_symmetry.space_group_name_H-M   'P 1'
#
loop_
_entity.id
_entity.type
_entity.pdbx_description
1 polymer ?
#
loop_
_entity_poly.entity_id
_entity_poly.type
_entity_poly.pdbx_seq_one_letter_code
_entity_poly.pdbx_strand_id
1 'polypeptide(L)'
;EIQINEKPSRSSFKHLVYGLRAMFSMFKNEELLLALPPIKSSKALPAVLSQQEVKTLLKTPKLLKHRILFAITYDCGLRISEVLNLKIEDLDFDRKQIHIKQSKHKK
;
A
#
# COMPACT_ATOMS: atom_id res chain seq x y z
N GLU A 1 -20.75 -29.06 8.76
CA GLU A 1 -21.39 -27.78 8.34
C GLU A 1 -20.47 -26.63 8.72
N ILE A 2 -19.99 -25.86 7.74
CA ILE A 2 -19.14 -24.70 8.01
C ILE A 2 -20.07 -23.54 8.36
N GLN A 3 -20.08 -23.16 9.63
CA GLN A 3 -20.79 -21.98 10.13
C GLN A 3 -20.16 -20.72 9.52
N ILE A 4 -20.75 -20.18 8.45
CA ILE A 4 -20.39 -18.87 7.89
C ILE A 4 -21.02 -17.79 8.78
N ASN A 5 -20.47 -17.61 9.97
CA ASN A 5 -20.83 -16.49 10.82
C ASN A 5 -19.75 -15.42 10.75
N GLU A 6 -19.68 -14.62 9.69
CA GLU A 6 -18.77 -13.47 9.68
C GLU A 6 -19.34 -12.30 8.87
N LYS A 7 -19.73 -11.22 9.56
CA LYS A 7 -19.97 -9.93 8.92
C LYS A 7 -18.68 -9.53 8.18
N PRO A 8 -18.74 -9.17 6.89
CA PRO A 8 -17.54 -8.86 6.12
C PRO A 8 -16.80 -7.66 6.73
N SER A 9 -15.47 -7.67 6.64
CA SER A 9 -14.65 -6.54 7.07
C SER A 9 -15.13 -5.25 6.38
N ARG A 10 -15.02 -4.11 7.07
CA ARG A 10 -15.41 -2.82 6.49
C ARG A 10 -14.70 -2.55 5.16
N SER A 11 -13.45 -2.97 5.02
CA SER A 11 -12.68 -2.83 3.79
C SER A 11 -13.23 -3.71 2.65
N SER A 12 -13.55 -4.97 2.92
CA SER A 12 -14.13 -5.88 1.93
C SER A 12 -15.50 -5.39 1.45
N PHE A 13 -16.35 -4.94 2.38
CA PHE A 13 -17.65 -4.36 2.05
C PHE A 13 -17.52 -3.11 1.18
N LYS A 14 -16.55 -2.22 1.48
CA LYS A 14 -16.28 -1.03 0.65
C LYS A 14 -15.87 -1.40 -0.76
N HIS A 15 -14.94 -2.34 -0.92
CA HIS A 15 -14.50 -2.78 -2.25
C HIS A 15 -15.65 -3.38 -3.06
N LEU A 16 -16.52 -4.17 -2.42
CA LEU A 16 -17.71 -4.72 -3.07
C LEU A 16 -18.63 -3.60 -3.58
N VAL A 17 -18.97 -2.63 -2.73
CA VAL A 17 -19.86 -1.51 -3.11
C VAL A 17 -19.25 -0.65 -4.21
N TYR A 18 -17.93 -0.38 -4.17
CA TYR A 18 -17.25 0.34 -5.25
C TYR A 18 -17.23 -0.47 -6.56
N GLY A 19 -17.01 -1.77 -6.48
CA GLY A 19 -17.07 -2.67 -7.64
C GLY A 19 -18.46 -2.69 -8.28
N LEU A 20 -19.51 -2.84 -7.48
CA LEU A 20 -20.90 -2.78 -7.94
C LEU A 20 -21.24 -1.42 -8.56
N ARG A 21 -20.79 -0.32 -7.96
CA ARG A 21 -20.97 1.03 -8.52
C ARG A 21 -20.30 1.17 -9.88
N ALA A 22 -19.08 0.64 -10.04
CA ALA A 22 -18.39 0.64 -11.33
C ALA A 22 -19.13 -0.19 -12.38
N MET A 23 -19.59 -1.40 -12.01
CA MET A 23 -20.37 -2.27 -12.87
C MET A 23 -21.67 -1.61 -13.32
N PHE A 24 -22.50 -1.10 -12.41
CA PHE A 24 -23.79 -0.48 -12.76
C PHE A 24 -23.63 0.80 -13.57
N SER A 25 -22.55 1.56 -13.33
CA SER A 25 -22.17 2.69 -14.18
C SER A 25 -21.87 2.26 -15.62
N MET A 26 -21.15 1.14 -15.83
CA MET A 26 -20.90 0.61 -17.16
C MET A 26 -22.17 0.18 -17.89
N PHE A 27 -23.14 -0.39 -17.18
CA PHE A 27 -24.42 -0.83 -17.74
C PHE A 27 -25.51 0.28 -17.77
N LYS A 28 -25.18 1.53 -17.40
CA LYS A 28 -26.10 2.68 -17.34
C LYS A 28 -27.39 2.39 -16.54
N ASN A 29 -27.30 1.62 -15.46
CA ASN A 29 -28.44 1.29 -14.62
C ASN A 29 -28.50 2.24 -13.40
N GLU A 30 -29.25 3.33 -13.53
CA GLU A 30 -29.31 4.40 -12.52
C GLU A 30 -30.07 3.99 -11.25
N GLU A 31 -31.10 3.14 -11.35
CA GLU A 31 -31.89 2.67 -10.20
C GLU A 31 -31.02 1.90 -9.21
N LEU A 32 -30.21 0.96 -9.72
CA LEU A 32 -29.32 0.16 -8.88
C LEU A 32 -28.16 0.99 -8.30
N LEU A 33 -27.73 2.04 -9.00
CA LEU A 33 -26.67 2.93 -8.53
C LEU A 33 -27.15 3.78 -7.34
N LEU A 34 -28.40 4.25 -7.38
CA LEU A 34 -29.05 4.98 -6.28
C LEU A 34 -29.35 4.09 -5.07
N ALA A 35 -29.61 2.80 -5.30
CA ALA A 35 -29.87 1.83 -4.23
C ALA A 35 -28.61 1.45 -3.41
N LEU A 36 -27.41 1.75 -3.89
CA LEU A 36 -26.17 1.40 -3.19
C LEU A 36 -25.93 2.28 -1.95
N PRO A 37 -25.50 1.68 -0.81
CA PRO A 37 -25.31 2.42 0.42
C PRO A 37 -24.12 3.40 0.33
N PRO A 38 -24.22 4.59 0.97
CA PRO A 38 -23.11 5.54 1.02
C PRO A 38 -21.98 5.02 1.93
N ILE A 39 -20.76 5.07 1.42
CA ILE A 39 -19.56 4.68 2.18
C ILE A 39 -19.02 5.90 2.95
N LYS A 40 -19.14 5.88 4.29
CA LYS A 40 -18.47 6.87 5.15
C LYS A 40 -16.97 6.61 5.21
N SER A 41 -16.15 7.61 4.92
CA SER A 41 -14.70 7.56 5.13
C SER A 41 -14.39 7.89 6.59
N SER A 42 -13.81 6.94 7.32
CA SER A 42 -13.09 7.26 8.56
C SER A 42 -11.67 7.64 8.17
N LYS A 43 -11.24 8.86 8.50
CA LYS A 43 -9.85 9.31 8.32
C LYS A 43 -9.16 9.20 9.67
N ALA A 44 -8.55 8.05 9.95
CA ALA A 44 -7.60 7.95 11.05
C ALA A 44 -6.28 8.60 10.62
N LEU A 45 -5.64 9.33 11.53
CA LEU A 45 -4.28 9.82 11.30
C LEU A 45 -3.32 8.63 11.26
N PRO A 46 -2.37 8.59 10.30
CA PRO A 46 -1.36 7.54 10.28
C PRO A 46 -0.51 7.63 11.54
N ALA A 47 -0.25 6.49 12.18
CA ALA A 47 0.74 6.41 13.25
C ALA A 47 2.13 6.55 12.63
N VAL A 48 2.87 7.58 13.04
CA VAL A 48 4.22 7.87 12.56
C VAL A 48 5.22 7.44 13.63
N LEU A 49 6.28 6.74 13.23
CA LEU A 49 7.36 6.33 14.12
C LEU A 49 8.22 7.54 14.53
N SER A 50 8.61 7.58 15.79
CA SER A 50 9.62 8.50 16.29
C SER A 50 11.03 8.12 15.81
N GLN A 51 11.95 9.08 15.85
CA GLN A 51 13.35 8.83 15.46
C GLN A 51 14.02 7.74 16.32
N GLN A 52 13.63 7.60 17.58
CA GLN A 52 14.16 6.57 18.47
C GLN A 52 13.68 5.18 18.06
N GLU A 53 12.39 5.04 17.73
CA GLU A 53 11.80 3.79 17.25
C GLU A 53 12.44 3.36 15.93
N VAL A 54 12.69 4.30 15.00
CA VAL A 54 13.39 4.00 13.74
C VAL A 54 14.81 3.51 13.99
N LYS A 55 15.56 4.15 14.90
CA LYS A 55 16.92 3.69 15.25
C LYS A 55 16.91 2.28 15.82
N THR A 56 15.93 1.94 16.64
CA THR A 56 15.75 0.58 17.16
C THR A 56 15.41 -0.38 16.02
N LEU A 57 14.45 -0.02 15.16
CA LEU A 57 14.04 -0.81 14.00
C LEU A 57 15.23 -1.16 13.07
N LEU A 58 16.14 -0.21 12.84
CA LEU A 58 17.32 -0.43 11.99
C LEU A 58 18.41 -1.30 12.64
N LYS A 59 18.43 -1.41 13.98
CA LYS A 59 19.43 -2.18 14.73
C LYS A 59 18.99 -3.61 15.05
N THR A 60 17.69 -3.86 15.16
CA THR A 60 17.12 -5.18 15.49
C THR A 60 17.46 -6.32 14.49
N PRO A 61 17.50 -6.10 13.16
CA PRO A 61 17.69 -7.18 12.21
C PRO A 61 19.11 -7.76 12.27
N LYS A 62 19.20 -9.09 12.45
CA LYS A 62 20.50 -9.80 12.45
C LYS A 62 21.16 -9.88 11.08
N LEU A 63 20.36 -9.91 10.00
CA LEU A 63 20.85 -10.04 8.63
C LEU A 63 20.97 -8.67 7.98
N LEU A 64 22.13 -8.42 7.35
CA LEU A 64 22.43 -7.16 6.67
C LEU A 64 21.40 -6.81 5.59
N LYS A 65 20.89 -7.80 4.86
CA LYS A 65 19.85 -7.60 3.82
C LYS A 65 18.60 -6.91 4.34
N HIS A 66 18.13 -7.27 5.54
CA HIS A 66 16.93 -6.66 6.14
C HIS A 66 17.22 -5.26 6.67
N ARG A 67 18.43 -5.04 7.20
CA ARG A 67 18.85 -3.70 7.63
C ARG A 67 18.93 -2.73 6.45
N ILE A 68 19.49 -3.17 5.32
CA ILE A 68 19.52 -2.40 4.06
C ILE A 68 18.10 -2.12 3.56
N LEU A 69 17.22 -3.14 3.56
CA LEU A 69 15.82 -2.99 3.16
C LEU A 69 15.12 -1.86 3.95
N PHE A 70 15.21 -1.89 5.28
CA PHE A 70 14.60 -0.86 6.11
C PHE A 70 15.26 0.51 5.92
N ALA A 71 16.59 0.57 5.79
CA ALA A 71 17.30 1.83 5.57
C ALA A 71 16.88 2.50 4.26
N ILE A 72 16.87 1.76 3.14
CA ILE A 72 16.47 2.28 1.83
C ILE A 72 15.00 2.70 1.83
N THR A 73 14.11 1.88 2.42
CA THR A 73 12.68 2.20 2.53
C THR A 73 12.45 3.49 3.30
N TYR A 74 13.15 3.66 4.43
CA TYR A 74 13.02 4.83 5.29
C TYR A 74 13.63 6.10 4.67
N ASP A 75 14.84 6.00 4.11
CA ASP A 75 15.60 7.15 3.61
C ASP A 75 15.07 7.65 2.25
N CYS A 76 14.75 6.72 1.35
CA CYS A 76 14.25 7.05 0.01
C CYS A 76 12.72 7.04 -0.10
N GLY A 77 12.00 6.64 0.95
CA GLY A 77 10.52 6.60 0.95
C GLY A 77 9.91 5.62 -0.05
N LEU A 78 10.65 4.57 -0.42
CA LEU A 78 10.23 3.60 -1.43
C LEU A 78 9.07 2.74 -0.95
N ARG A 79 8.16 2.38 -1.85
CA ARG A 79 7.11 1.39 -1.58
C ARG A 79 7.70 0.00 -1.53
N ILE A 80 7.09 -0.89 -0.75
CA ILE A 80 7.58 -2.27 -0.61
C ILE A 80 7.77 -2.98 -1.96
N SER A 81 6.86 -2.76 -2.92
CA SER A 81 6.96 -3.32 -4.27
C SER A 81 8.13 -2.76 -5.08
N GLU A 82 8.52 -1.52 -4.84
CA GLU A 82 9.65 -0.87 -5.52
C GLU A 82 10.97 -1.43 -4.96
N VAL A 83 11.09 -1.57 -3.64
CA VAL A 83 12.28 -2.12 -2.99
C VAL A 83 12.50 -3.59 -3.33
N LEU A 84 11.43 -4.39 -3.37
CA LEU A 84 11.53 -5.81 -3.72
C LEU A 84 11.98 -6.06 -5.17
N ASN A 85 11.73 -5.11 -6.08
CA ASN A 85 12.11 -5.20 -7.48
C ASN A 85 13.41 -4.46 -7.81
N LEU A 86 14.06 -3.85 -6.81
CA LEU A 86 15.27 -3.07 -6.99
C LEU A 86 16.45 -3.98 -7.36
N LYS A 87 17.18 -3.61 -8.41
CA LYS A 87 18.40 -4.31 -8.84
C LYS A 87 19.64 -3.47 -8.56
N ILE A 88 20.79 -4.13 -8.56
CA ILE A 88 22.09 -3.45 -8.37
C ILE A 88 22.36 -2.46 -9.51
N GLU A 89 21.93 -2.79 -10.73
CA GLU A 89 22.02 -1.89 -11.91
C GLU A 89 21.22 -0.59 -11.78
N ASP A 90 20.27 -0.53 -10.85
CA ASP A 90 19.45 0.66 -10.60
C ASP A 90 20.11 1.63 -9.59
N LEU A 91 21.23 1.21 -8.98
CA LEU A 91 21.98 1.99 -7.99
C LEU A 91 23.15 2.71 -8.66
N ASP A 92 23.09 4.04 -8.71
CA ASP A 92 24.20 4.89 -9.09
C ASP A 92 24.97 5.29 -7.82
N PHE A 93 26.09 4.62 -7.56
CA PHE A 93 26.92 4.86 -6.38
C PHE A 93 27.70 6.19 -6.46
N ASP A 94 28.03 6.66 -7.67
CA ASP A 94 28.75 7.91 -7.87
C ASP A 94 27.85 9.11 -7.55
N ARG A 95 26.61 9.07 -8.04
CA ARG A 95 25.60 10.11 -7.80
C ARG A 95 24.81 9.90 -6.51
N LYS A 96 24.96 8.74 -5.87
CA LYS A 96 24.15 8.29 -4.71
C LYS A 96 22.65 8.36 -4.99
N GLN A 97 22.25 7.84 -6.15
CA GLN A 97 20.87 7.87 -6.62
C GLN A 97 20.34 6.45 -6.89
N ILE A 98 19.03 6.31 -6.75
CA ILE A 98 18.31 5.06 -7.02
C ILE A 98 17.32 5.31 -8.14
N HIS A 99 17.42 4.57 -9.24
CA HIS A 99 16.52 4.68 -10.38
C HIS A 99 15.35 3.68 -10.29
N ILE A 100 14.12 4.18 -10.13
CA ILE A 100 12.93 3.33 -10.00
C ILE A 100 12.21 3.17 -11.35
N LYS A 101 12.45 2.03 -12.01
CA LYS A 101 11.92 1.72 -13.36
C LYS A 101 10.39 1.56 -13.44
N GLN A 102 9.72 1.18 -12.34
CA GLN A 102 8.28 0.87 -12.30
C GLN A 102 7.50 1.74 -11.31
N SER A 103 7.73 3.06 -11.34
CA SER A 103 6.83 3.97 -10.61
C SER A 103 5.43 3.95 -11.23
N LYS A 104 4.39 4.02 -10.39
CA LYS A 104 2.98 4.11 -10.82
C LYS A 104 2.74 5.18 -11.89
N HIS A 105 3.56 6.23 -11.88
CA HIS A 105 3.56 7.28 -12.89
C HIS A 105 4.68 7.01 -13.89
N LYS A 106 4.45 6.08 -14.83
CA LYS A 106 5.24 6.00 -16.06
C LYS A 106 5.02 7.30 -16.85
N LYS A 107 6.00 8.19 -16.83
CA LYS A 107 6.24 9.14 -17.91
C LYS A 107 7.61 8.81 -18.50
#